data_AF-A0A2I9D8T0-F1
#
_entry.id   AF-A0A2I9D8T0-F1
#
_cell.length_a   1.000
_cell.length_b   1.000
_cell.length_c   1.000
_cell.angle_alpha   90.00
_cell.angle_beta   90.00
_cell.angle_gamma   90.00
#
_symmetry.space_group_name_H-M   'P 1'
#
loop_
_entity.id
_entity.type
_entity.pdbx_description
1 polymer ?
#
loop_
_entity_poly.entity_id
_entity_poly.type
_entity_poly.pdbx_seq_one_letter_code
_entity_poly.pdbx_strand_id
1 'polypeptide(L)'
;MKARGATVIQKQMREHILDLYPGLGLDPDYMKFFHWMYFGTVQLPEERRVIYYEYICRLLGKTSSNFSVFKFLERFQEDVYVELDVAEYKKGEKARTILPPQDGFLINLILEELCVPIENKRSPVYFTDGRPFLPARHYKMLEGEYKDYYGAMQRGSIIHDYFSNHRSSYYKKYIHQIPPIILSINNGDILGDKQIQALLSLDSLSTNILPFYRTTDSYKRIFAEGFSFQNIKREYRRRILYDTIEVDLSSAQLSIAAHLWKVKPLLDLLHSPESIWKALHHSLAKEFSETTKAQMKTAVYAVTFGGGENTILESLESFSTKEKEEFLKLPPIHALRRAQTRELKKISNAGGAMSAQGIWIPRTNAPQSVLVKAMQSYERLLIEEVYKVALDSHRDVRILSHEHDGVSLKVLKSDRVRSTLKRMQKAVRLKAKELKVEVALEVKQ
;
A
#
# COMPACT_ATOMS: atom_id res chain seq x y z
N MET A 1 -18.94 4.99 -8.97
CA MET A 1 -17.50 5.14 -9.26
C MET A 1 -17.33 5.81 -10.60
N LYS A 2 -17.46 7.13 -10.69
CA LYS A 2 -17.37 7.93 -11.92
C LYS A 2 -16.02 8.68 -12.05
N ALA A 3 -15.33 9.00 -10.95
CA ALA A 3 -14.01 9.65 -10.93
C ALA A 3 -12.92 8.73 -10.38
N ARG A 4 -13.21 7.94 -9.35
CA ARG A 4 -12.23 7.07 -8.70
C ARG A 4 -11.68 6.04 -9.70
N GLY A 5 -10.39 6.17 -10.01
CA GLY A 5 -9.72 5.33 -10.99
C GLY A 5 -9.97 5.77 -12.44
N ALA A 6 -10.45 6.99 -12.68
CA ALA A 6 -10.58 7.49 -14.05
C ALA A 6 -9.18 7.80 -14.61
N THR A 7 -8.76 7.04 -15.61
CA THR A 7 -7.55 7.36 -16.39
C THR A 7 -7.90 8.40 -17.45
N VAL A 8 -7.05 9.41 -17.56
CA VAL A 8 -7.16 10.46 -18.56
C VAL A 8 -6.08 10.21 -19.60
N ILE A 9 -6.50 10.08 -20.86
CA ILE A 9 -5.60 9.84 -21.98
C ILE A 9 -5.83 10.84 -23.11
N GLN A 10 -4.91 10.90 -24.07
CA GLN A 10 -5.13 11.63 -25.31
C GLN A 10 -6.29 11.03 -26.10
N LYS A 11 -7.10 11.89 -26.74
CA LYS A 11 -8.22 11.43 -27.58
C LYS A 11 -7.77 10.47 -28.69
N GLN A 12 -6.66 10.80 -29.36
CA GLN A 12 -6.10 9.98 -30.44
C GLN A 12 -5.71 8.58 -29.95
N MET A 13 -5.10 8.49 -28.77
CA MET A 13 -4.77 7.21 -28.12
C MET A 13 -6.04 6.39 -27.85
N ARG A 14 -7.12 7.03 -27.38
CA ARG A 14 -8.40 6.35 -27.16
C ARG A 14 -8.98 5.79 -28.46
N GLU A 15 -8.95 6.60 -29.52
CA GLU A 15 -9.43 6.21 -30.85
C GLU A 15 -8.60 5.04 -31.39
N HIS A 16 -7.28 5.09 -31.25
CA HIS A 16 -6.40 4.00 -31.67
C HIS A 16 -6.68 2.69 -30.93
N ILE A 17 -6.90 2.72 -29.61
CA ILE A 17 -7.31 1.52 -28.84
C ILE A 17 -8.64 0.97 -29.34
N LEU A 18 -9.60 1.83 -29.67
CA LEU A 18 -10.90 1.38 -30.21
C LEU A 18 -10.77 0.81 -31.62
N ASP A 19 -9.83 1.30 -32.43
CA ASP A 19 -9.56 0.75 -33.75
C ASP A 19 -8.90 -0.64 -33.65
N LEU A 20 -7.98 -0.83 -32.68
CA LEU A 20 -7.37 -2.13 -32.40
C LEU A 20 -8.36 -3.14 -31.82
N TYR A 21 -9.26 -2.67 -30.95
CA TYR A 21 -10.23 -3.51 -30.25
C TYR A 21 -11.65 -2.95 -30.42
N PRO A 22 -12.25 -3.09 -31.62
CA PRO A 22 -13.56 -2.49 -31.95
C PRO A 22 -14.69 -2.99 -31.05
N GLY A 23 -14.58 -4.22 -30.52
CA GLY A 23 -15.52 -4.78 -29.54
C GLY A 23 -15.71 -3.92 -28.31
N LEU A 24 -14.71 -3.12 -27.90
CA LEU A 24 -14.82 -2.19 -26.78
C LEU A 24 -15.95 -1.17 -26.94
N GLY A 25 -16.38 -0.89 -28.17
CA GLY A 25 -17.50 0.00 -28.46
C GLY A 25 -18.90 -0.62 -28.26
N LEU A 26 -18.99 -1.95 -28.12
CA LEU A 26 -20.25 -2.69 -28.07
C LEU A 26 -20.95 -2.63 -26.70
N ASP A 27 -20.17 -2.65 -25.61
CA ASP A 27 -20.68 -2.60 -24.24
C ASP A 27 -19.82 -1.63 -23.39
N PRO A 28 -20.41 -0.58 -22.77
CA PRO A 28 -19.68 0.32 -21.86
C PRO A 28 -18.96 -0.38 -20.70
N ASP A 29 -19.42 -1.57 -20.30
CA ASP A 29 -18.76 -2.36 -19.25
C ASP A 29 -17.46 -3.01 -19.73
N TYR A 30 -17.29 -3.24 -21.05
CA TYR A 30 -16.02 -3.70 -21.63
C TYR A 30 -14.93 -2.65 -21.46
N MET A 31 -15.22 -1.38 -21.70
CA MET A 31 -14.26 -0.30 -21.49
C MET A 31 -13.82 -0.20 -20.02
N LYS A 32 -14.71 -0.41 -19.05
CA LYS A 32 -14.34 -0.42 -17.62
C LYS A 32 -13.46 -1.62 -17.26
N PHE A 33 -13.76 -2.79 -17.82
CA PHE A 33 -12.97 -3.99 -17.56
C PHE A 33 -11.59 -3.92 -18.21
N PHE A 34 -11.51 -3.47 -19.47
CA PHE A 34 -10.26 -3.20 -20.16
C PHE A 34 -9.43 -2.15 -19.43
N HIS A 35 -10.07 -1.06 -19.00
CA HIS A 35 -9.45 -0.04 -18.16
C HIS A 35 -8.83 -0.64 -16.90
N TRP A 36 -9.58 -1.49 -16.18
CA TRP A 36 -9.06 -2.18 -15.01
C TRP A 36 -7.87 -3.08 -15.35
N MET A 37 -7.90 -3.81 -16.45
CA MET A 37 -6.81 -4.70 -16.87
C MET A 37 -5.50 -3.95 -17.17
N TYR A 38 -5.58 -2.82 -17.86
CA TYR A 38 -4.39 -2.14 -18.37
C TYR A 38 -3.94 -0.92 -17.56
N PHE A 39 -4.88 -0.26 -16.87
CA PHE A 39 -4.61 0.96 -16.10
C PHE A 39 -4.93 0.85 -14.60
N GLY A 40 -5.80 -0.09 -14.21
CA GLY A 40 -6.37 -0.14 -12.86
C GLY A 40 -5.63 -1.02 -11.84
N THR A 41 -4.73 -1.91 -12.26
CA THR A 41 -4.03 -2.84 -11.36
C THR A 41 -2.56 -2.48 -11.19
N VAL A 42 -2.11 -2.46 -9.92
CA VAL A 42 -0.69 -2.34 -9.54
C VAL A 42 0.09 -3.66 -9.81
N GLN A 43 -0.47 -4.57 -10.61
CA GLN A 43 0.10 -5.88 -10.91
C GLN A 43 0.25 -6.04 -12.42
N LEU A 44 1.34 -6.70 -12.82
CA LEU A 44 1.80 -6.72 -14.21
C LEU A 44 0.94 -7.62 -15.08
N PRO A 45 1.04 -7.47 -16.41
CA PRO A 45 0.36 -8.35 -17.34
C PRO A 45 0.78 -9.82 -17.22
N GLU A 46 2.02 -10.11 -16.82
CA GLU A 46 2.60 -11.47 -16.89
C GLU A 46 2.10 -12.47 -15.83
N GLU A 47 1.45 -11.99 -14.77
CA GLU A 47 0.92 -12.87 -13.72
C GLU A 47 -0.59 -13.09 -13.88
N ARG A 48 -1.02 -14.35 -13.69
CA ARG A 48 -2.44 -14.67 -13.57
C ARG A 48 -3.08 -13.89 -12.43
N ARG A 49 -4.06 -13.07 -12.77
CA ARG A 49 -4.75 -12.19 -11.82
C ARG A 49 -5.96 -12.88 -11.23
N VAL A 50 -6.00 -12.99 -9.91
CA VAL A 50 -7.18 -13.47 -9.20
C VAL A 50 -8.24 -12.37 -9.17
N ILE A 51 -9.39 -12.66 -9.76
CA ILE A 51 -10.54 -11.79 -9.80
C ILE A 51 -11.65 -12.38 -8.96
N TYR A 52 -12.07 -11.64 -7.94
CA TYR A 52 -13.24 -11.97 -7.15
C TYR A 52 -14.52 -11.52 -7.86
N TYR A 53 -15.54 -12.37 -7.86
CA TYR A 53 -16.83 -12.07 -8.47
C TYR A 53 -17.42 -10.75 -7.96
N GLU A 54 -17.40 -10.53 -6.64
CA GLU A 54 -17.90 -9.30 -6.01
C GLU A 54 -17.12 -8.05 -6.46
N TYR A 55 -15.84 -8.22 -6.76
CA TYR A 55 -15.01 -7.13 -7.25
C TYR A 55 -15.46 -6.69 -8.65
N ILE A 56 -15.72 -7.64 -9.56
CA ILE A 56 -16.21 -7.30 -10.91
C ILE A 56 -17.61 -6.69 -10.85
N CYS A 57 -18.50 -7.24 -10.03
CA CYS A 57 -19.80 -6.62 -9.80
C CYS A 57 -19.64 -5.16 -9.37
N ARG A 58 -18.74 -4.87 -8.42
CA ARG A 58 -18.47 -3.50 -7.97
C ARG A 58 -17.84 -2.62 -9.06
N LEU A 59 -16.85 -3.14 -9.78
CA LEU A 59 -16.18 -2.45 -10.88
C LEU A 59 -17.18 -2.00 -11.95
N LEU A 60 -18.13 -2.87 -12.30
CA LEU A 60 -19.12 -2.62 -13.34
C LEU A 60 -20.39 -1.95 -12.81
N GLY A 61 -20.54 -1.79 -11.49
CA GLY A 61 -21.72 -1.22 -10.86
C GLY A 61 -22.95 -2.14 -10.92
N LYS A 62 -22.74 -3.45 -10.82
CA LYS A 62 -23.76 -4.52 -10.87
C LYS A 62 -23.88 -5.23 -9.52
N THR A 63 -24.92 -6.04 -9.36
CA THR A 63 -25.12 -6.90 -8.19
C THR A 63 -25.07 -8.37 -8.58
N SER A 64 -24.82 -9.25 -7.62
CA SER A 64 -24.76 -10.70 -7.87
C SER A 64 -26.08 -11.32 -8.34
N SER A 65 -27.20 -10.64 -8.06
CA SER A 65 -28.55 -11.10 -8.39
C SER A 65 -28.92 -10.95 -9.87
N ASN A 66 -28.28 -10.05 -10.62
CA ASN A 66 -28.68 -9.71 -12.00
C ASN A 66 -27.52 -9.73 -13.00
N PHE A 67 -26.36 -10.24 -12.60
CA PHE A 67 -25.16 -10.19 -13.42
C PHE A 67 -24.38 -11.50 -13.33
N SER A 68 -24.04 -12.10 -14.46
CA SER A 68 -23.12 -13.24 -14.47
C SER A 68 -21.75 -12.75 -14.91
N VAL A 69 -20.80 -12.69 -13.97
CA VAL A 69 -19.39 -12.39 -14.26
C VAL A 69 -18.85 -13.37 -15.31
N PHE A 70 -19.27 -14.63 -15.26
CA PHE A 70 -18.85 -15.64 -16.23
C PHE A 70 -19.31 -15.29 -17.65
N LYS A 71 -20.61 -15.07 -17.85
CA LYS A 71 -21.15 -14.68 -19.17
C LYS A 71 -20.57 -13.34 -19.65
N PHE A 72 -20.26 -12.44 -18.73
CA PHE A 72 -19.58 -11.21 -19.08
C PHE A 72 -18.16 -11.46 -19.62
N LEU A 73 -17.37 -12.30 -18.94
CA LEU A 73 -16.00 -12.63 -19.37
C LEU A 73 -15.98 -13.41 -20.69
N GLU A 74 -16.92 -14.34 -20.90
CA GLU A 74 -17.07 -15.05 -22.18
C GLU A 74 -17.33 -14.08 -23.32
N ARG A 75 -18.35 -13.22 -23.19
CA ARG A 75 -18.64 -12.23 -24.24
C ARG A 75 -17.52 -11.22 -24.42
N PHE A 76 -16.84 -10.80 -23.34
CA PHE A 76 -15.67 -9.93 -23.47
C PHE A 76 -14.53 -10.61 -24.23
N GLN A 77 -14.28 -11.90 -23.98
CA GLN A 77 -13.30 -12.68 -24.72
C GLN A 77 -13.69 -12.77 -26.20
N GLU A 78 -14.94 -13.06 -26.51
CA GLU A 78 -15.43 -13.17 -27.90
C GLU A 78 -15.39 -11.83 -28.65
N ASP A 79 -15.87 -10.76 -28.01
CA ASP A 79 -16.07 -9.47 -28.65
C ASP A 79 -14.78 -8.63 -28.72
N VAL A 80 -13.94 -8.70 -27.68
CA VAL A 80 -12.81 -7.78 -27.49
C VAL A 80 -11.47 -8.49 -27.65
N TYR A 81 -11.30 -9.65 -27.00
CA TYR A 81 -9.99 -10.26 -26.86
C TYR A 81 -10.04 -11.78 -26.80
N VAL A 82 -9.99 -12.42 -27.98
CA VAL A 82 -10.18 -13.88 -28.13
C VAL A 82 -9.16 -14.69 -27.33
N GLU A 83 -7.93 -14.19 -27.20
CA GLU A 83 -6.83 -14.86 -26.47
C GLU A 83 -6.88 -14.68 -24.95
N LEU A 84 -7.91 -14.02 -24.39
CA LEU A 84 -8.04 -13.87 -22.95
C LEU A 84 -8.21 -15.24 -22.26
N ASP A 85 -7.16 -15.70 -21.58
CA ASP A 85 -7.20 -16.97 -20.84
C ASP A 85 -7.92 -16.76 -19.49
N VAL A 86 -9.18 -17.22 -19.44
CA VAL A 86 -10.01 -17.25 -18.24
C VAL A 86 -9.99 -18.66 -17.66
N ALA A 87 -9.12 -18.90 -16.69
CA ALA A 87 -9.03 -20.21 -16.03
C ALA A 87 -9.94 -20.34 -14.80
N GLU A 88 -10.37 -21.59 -14.52
CA GLU A 88 -11.35 -21.90 -13.49
C GLU A 88 -10.82 -21.99 -12.05
N TYR A 89 -11.61 -21.37 -11.17
CA TYR A 89 -11.96 -21.70 -9.79
C TYR A 89 -10.87 -22.13 -8.78
N LYS A 90 -10.68 -21.29 -7.74
CA LYS A 90 -10.24 -21.76 -6.43
C LYS A 90 -11.46 -22.13 -5.57
N LYS A 91 -11.53 -23.39 -5.14
CA LYS A 91 -12.64 -23.94 -4.35
C LYS A 91 -12.92 -23.13 -3.09
N GLY A 92 -14.13 -22.54 -2.99
CA GLY A 92 -14.65 -21.87 -1.79
C GLY A 92 -14.87 -20.37 -1.91
N GLU A 93 -14.19 -19.70 -2.83
CA GLU A 93 -14.34 -18.26 -3.09
C GLU A 93 -14.75 -18.13 -4.56
N LYS A 94 -15.86 -17.45 -4.88
CA LYS A 94 -16.29 -17.21 -6.28
C LYS A 94 -15.26 -16.32 -6.99
N ALA A 95 -14.12 -16.89 -7.36
CA ALA A 95 -12.98 -16.20 -7.92
C ALA A 95 -12.47 -16.95 -9.16
N ARG A 96 -12.00 -16.19 -10.15
CA ARG A 96 -11.38 -16.70 -11.38
C ARG A 96 -9.98 -16.16 -11.53
N THR A 97 -9.14 -16.81 -12.32
CA THR A 97 -7.86 -16.23 -12.73
C THR A 97 -7.94 -15.82 -14.19
N ILE A 98 -7.54 -14.60 -14.51
CA ILE A 98 -7.32 -14.19 -15.89
C ILE A 98 -5.83 -14.03 -16.14
N LEU A 99 -5.36 -14.34 -17.33
CA LEU A 99 -4.09 -13.85 -17.82
C LEU A 99 -4.37 -12.73 -18.83
N PRO A 100 -4.09 -11.45 -18.48
CA PRO A 100 -4.18 -10.37 -19.45
C PRO A 100 -3.29 -10.69 -20.66
N PRO A 101 -3.76 -10.43 -21.86
CA PRO A 101 -2.97 -10.64 -23.06
C PRO A 101 -1.70 -9.80 -23.08
N GLN A 102 -0.61 -10.40 -23.55
CA GLN A 102 0.70 -9.76 -23.71
C GLN A 102 0.81 -9.07 -25.07
N ASP A 103 -0.06 -8.10 -25.34
CA ASP A 103 0.06 -7.28 -26.53
C ASP A 103 1.18 -6.25 -26.33
N GLY A 104 2.38 -6.59 -26.80
CA GLY A 104 3.56 -5.72 -26.68
C GLY A 104 3.36 -4.36 -27.35
N PHE A 105 2.57 -4.28 -28.43
CA PHE A 105 2.26 -3.03 -29.10
C PHE A 105 1.35 -2.15 -28.25
N LEU A 106 0.24 -2.70 -27.72
CA LEU A 106 -0.64 -1.99 -26.79
C LEU A 106 0.09 -1.56 -25.52
N ILE A 107 0.94 -2.42 -24.95
CA ILE A 107 1.74 -2.09 -23.77
C ILE A 107 2.64 -0.89 -24.06
N ASN A 108 3.38 -0.91 -25.17
CA ASN A 108 4.22 0.22 -25.57
C ASN A 108 3.41 1.51 -25.74
N LEU A 109 2.25 1.42 -26.38
CA LEU A 109 1.36 2.55 -26.58
C LEU A 109 0.85 3.13 -25.25
N ILE A 110 0.49 2.26 -24.29
CA ILE A 110 0.11 2.67 -22.93
C ILE A 110 1.30 3.34 -22.24
N LEU A 111 2.50 2.79 -22.34
CA LEU A 111 3.69 3.36 -21.72
C LEU A 111 4.02 4.75 -22.28
N GLU A 112 3.94 4.94 -23.59
CA GLU A 112 4.07 6.24 -24.23
C GLU A 112 3.04 7.24 -23.67
N GLU A 113 1.79 6.81 -23.54
CA GLU A 113 0.69 7.64 -23.01
C GLU A 113 0.86 8.00 -21.53
N LEU A 114 1.39 7.09 -20.70
CA LEU A 114 1.68 7.32 -19.28
C LEU A 114 2.86 8.27 -19.08
N CYS A 115 3.78 8.31 -20.05
CA CYS A 115 4.92 9.21 -20.03
C CYS A 115 4.58 10.65 -20.42
N VAL A 116 3.38 10.91 -20.95
CA VAL A 116 2.90 12.26 -21.24
C VAL A 116 2.17 12.83 -20.02
N PRO A 117 2.68 13.90 -19.39
CA PRO A 117 1.99 14.58 -18.31
C PRO A 117 0.59 15.05 -18.72
N ILE A 118 -0.38 14.99 -17.83
CA ILE A 118 -1.78 15.37 -18.13
C ILE A 118 -1.92 16.79 -18.70
N GLU A 119 -1.09 17.72 -18.26
CA GLU A 119 -1.00 19.10 -18.75
C GLU A 119 -0.48 19.22 -20.19
N ASN A 120 0.21 18.20 -20.69
CA ASN A 120 0.76 18.12 -22.05
C ASN A 120 -0.06 17.22 -22.98
N LYS A 121 -1.07 16.50 -22.46
CA LYS A 121 -1.94 15.64 -23.28
C LYS A 121 -2.78 16.51 -24.22
N ARG A 122 -2.71 16.24 -25.52
CA ARG A 122 -3.54 16.92 -26.54
C ARG A 122 -4.97 16.38 -26.47
N SER A 123 -5.94 17.27 -26.30
CA SER A 123 -7.37 16.93 -26.23
C SER A 123 -7.63 15.78 -25.22
N PRO A 124 -7.32 15.96 -23.93
CA PRO A 124 -7.41 14.88 -22.95
C PRO A 124 -8.88 14.47 -22.75
N VAL A 125 -9.11 13.16 -22.68
CA VAL A 125 -10.43 12.55 -22.48
C VAL A 125 -10.35 11.49 -21.40
N TYR A 126 -11.48 11.20 -20.75
CA TYR A 126 -11.58 10.01 -19.90
C TYR A 126 -11.52 8.76 -20.77
N PHE A 127 -10.66 7.80 -20.42
CA PHE A 127 -10.52 6.56 -21.17
C PHE A 127 -11.89 5.85 -21.31
N THR A 128 -12.59 5.67 -20.20
CA THR A 128 -13.79 4.83 -20.12
C THR A 128 -14.99 5.35 -20.91
N ASP A 129 -15.16 6.67 -21.05
CA ASP A 129 -16.36 7.24 -21.68
C ASP A 129 -16.08 8.28 -22.78
N GLY A 130 -14.80 8.62 -23.03
CA GLY A 130 -14.39 9.55 -24.07
C GLY A 130 -14.78 11.00 -23.84
N ARG A 131 -15.40 11.34 -22.71
CA ARG A 131 -15.77 12.74 -22.43
C ARG A 131 -14.51 13.58 -22.23
N PRO A 132 -14.51 14.85 -22.67
CA PRO A 132 -13.39 15.76 -22.44
C PRO A 132 -13.04 15.88 -20.96
N PHE A 133 -11.74 15.79 -20.67
CA PHE A 133 -11.21 16.03 -19.34
C PHE A 133 -11.14 17.53 -19.08
N LEU A 134 -11.83 17.96 -18.02
CA LEU A 134 -11.81 19.33 -17.53
C LEU A 134 -11.39 19.30 -16.05
N PRO A 135 -10.21 19.82 -15.67
CA PRO A 135 -9.67 19.69 -14.31
C PRO A 135 -10.65 20.11 -13.21
N ALA A 136 -11.30 21.27 -13.38
CA ALA A 136 -12.26 21.79 -12.40
C ALA A 136 -13.46 20.85 -12.20
N ARG A 137 -14.00 20.28 -13.29
CA ARG A 137 -15.09 19.31 -13.25
C ARG A 137 -14.62 18.00 -12.61
N HIS A 138 -13.42 17.55 -12.95
CA HIS A 138 -12.82 16.35 -12.40
C HIS A 138 -12.68 16.42 -10.88
N TYR A 139 -12.05 17.47 -10.36
CA TYR A 139 -11.86 17.60 -8.91
C TYR A 139 -13.17 17.73 -8.14
N LYS A 140 -14.17 18.41 -8.71
CA LYS A 140 -15.51 18.48 -8.10
C LYS A 140 -16.18 17.10 -8.03
N MET A 141 -16.05 16.31 -9.09
CA MET A 141 -16.56 14.94 -9.15
C MET A 141 -15.83 14.04 -8.13
N LEU A 142 -14.50 14.13 -8.07
CA LEU A 142 -13.67 13.38 -7.12
C LEU A 142 -14.02 13.72 -5.66
N GLU A 143 -14.22 15.00 -5.33
CA GLU A 143 -14.65 15.42 -3.98
C GLU A 143 -16.05 14.93 -3.62
N GLY A 144 -16.97 14.89 -4.60
CA GLY A 144 -18.29 14.29 -4.41
C GLY A 144 -18.18 12.82 -4.03
N GLU A 145 -17.43 12.05 -4.82
CA GLU A 145 -17.19 10.62 -4.55
C GLU A 145 -16.46 10.37 -3.23
N TYR A 146 -15.53 11.26 -2.88
CA TYR A 146 -14.82 11.20 -1.62
C TYR A 146 -15.77 11.33 -0.43
N LYS A 147 -16.68 12.31 -0.49
CA LYS A 147 -17.71 12.49 0.54
C LYS A 147 -18.68 11.32 0.61
N ASP A 148 -19.14 10.84 -0.54
CA ASP A 148 -20.06 9.69 -0.60
C ASP A 148 -19.39 8.44 -0.02
N TYR A 149 -18.11 8.21 -0.35
CA TYR A 149 -17.33 7.08 0.15
C TYR A 149 -17.22 7.09 1.67
N TYR A 150 -16.75 8.19 2.26
CA TYR A 150 -16.61 8.31 3.71
C TYR A 150 -17.96 8.45 4.43
N GLY A 151 -18.99 8.96 3.76
CA GLY A 151 -20.36 9.04 4.30
C GLY A 151 -21.04 7.67 4.40
N ALA A 152 -20.77 6.76 3.46
CA ALA A 152 -21.30 5.40 3.46
C ALA A 152 -20.52 4.45 4.39
N MET A 153 -19.28 4.77 4.76
CA MET A 153 -18.51 3.98 5.71
C MET A 153 -19.08 4.11 7.12
N GLN A 154 -19.29 2.99 7.81
CA GLN A 154 -19.50 3.00 9.26
C GLN A 154 -18.24 3.59 9.90
N ARG A 155 -18.37 4.76 10.54
CA ARG A 155 -17.29 5.45 11.24
C ARG A 155 -16.76 4.54 12.35
N GLY A 156 -15.59 3.97 12.14
CA GLY A 156 -15.00 2.99 13.06
C GLY A 156 -13.52 3.23 13.39
N SER A 157 -12.87 4.23 12.76
CA SER A 157 -11.51 4.62 13.11
C SER A 157 -11.32 6.13 13.00
N ILE A 158 -10.55 6.69 13.93
CA ILE A 158 -10.16 8.10 13.92
C ILE A 158 -9.39 8.49 12.64
N ILE A 159 -8.72 7.53 12.00
CA ILE A 159 -8.00 7.75 10.75
C ILE A 159 -9.00 8.03 9.62
N HIS A 160 -10.10 7.26 9.54
CA HIS A 160 -11.15 7.54 8.57
C HIS A 160 -11.82 8.89 8.83
N ASP A 161 -12.13 9.19 10.09
CA ASP A 161 -12.73 10.48 10.47
C ASP A 161 -11.80 11.65 10.11
N TYR A 162 -10.49 11.48 10.31
CA TYR A 162 -9.49 12.46 9.91
C TYR A 162 -9.53 12.74 8.40
N PHE A 163 -9.44 11.67 7.60
CA PHE A 163 -9.39 11.80 6.15
C PHE A 163 -10.72 12.23 5.55
N SER A 164 -11.88 11.94 6.17
CA SER A 164 -13.21 12.33 5.67
C SER A 164 -13.38 13.84 5.43
N ASN A 165 -12.56 14.68 6.09
CA ASN A 165 -12.58 16.14 5.97
C ASN A 165 -11.54 16.70 4.98
N HIS A 166 -10.83 15.84 4.26
CA HIS A 166 -9.85 16.25 3.26
C HIS A 166 -10.50 16.87 2.03
N ARG A 167 -9.74 17.75 1.37
CA ARG A 167 -10.14 18.45 0.15
C ARG A 167 -9.06 18.31 -0.90
N SER A 168 -9.46 18.28 -2.17
CA SER A 168 -8.50 18.15 -3.29
C SER A 168 -7.45 19.27 -3.26
N SER A 169 -7.86 20.47 -2.83
CA SER A 169 -7.00 21.64 -2.67
C SER A 169 -5.81 21.44 -1.74
N TYR A 170 -5.87 20.50 -0.79
CA TYR A 170 -4.74 20.20 0.10
C TYR A 170 -3.58 19.56 -0.66
N TYR A 171 -3.87 18.98 -1.82
CA TYR A 171 -2.94 18.16 -2.56
C TYR A 171 -2.50 18.76 -3.89
N LYS A 172 -3.28 19.71 -4.46
CA LYS A 172 -3.05 20.27 -5.80
C LYS A 172 -1.59 20.67 -6.09
N LYS A 173 -0.92 21.31 -5.14
CA LYS A 173 0.48 21.75 -5.31
C LYS A 173 1.47 20.59 -5.53
N TYR A 174 1.15 19.37 -5.07
CA TYR A 174 2.01 18.20 -5.20
C TYR A 174 1.88 17.53 -6.57
N ILE A 175 0.79 17.79 -7.30
CA ILE A 175 0.57 17.22 -8.64
C ILE A 175 1.71 17.60 -9.58
N HIS A 176 2.18 18.85 -9.51
CA HIS A 176 3.27 19.35 -10.36
C HIS A 176 4.62 18.65 -10.14
N GLN A 177 4.78 17.90 -9.04
CA GLN A 177 5.99 17.10 -8.81
C GLN A 177 5.96 15.75 -9.53
N ILE A 178 4.78 15.29 -9.99
CA ILE A 178 4.62 13.98 -10.63
C ILE A 178 5.28 13.94 -12.03
N PRO A 179 5.06 14.91 -12.94
CA PRO A 179 5.65 14.92 -14.27
C PRO A 179 7.19 14.73 -14.31
N PRO A 180 8.01 15.48 -13.55
CA PRO A 180 9.46 15.28 -13.57
C PRO A 180 9.89 13.92 -12.98
N ILE A 181 9.07 13.29 -12.14
CA ILE A 181 9.34 11.94 -11.64
C ILE A 181 9.08 10.91 -12.74
N ILE A 182 7.94 11.01 -13.43
CA ILE A 182 7.60 10.17 -14.59
C ILE A 182 8.72 10.22 -15.63
N LEU A 183 9.16 11.43 -16.01
CA LEU A 183 10.27 11.61 -16.96
C LEU A 183 11.57 10.95 -16.45
N SER A 184 11.88 11.08 -15.16
CA SER A 184 13.09 10.45 -14.60
C SER A 184 13.06 8.92 -14.59
N ILE A 185 11.87 8.30 -14.61
CA ILE A 185 11.72 6.84 -14.70
C ILE A 185 11.92 6.37 -16.15
N ASN A 186 11.52 7.21 -17.12
CA ASN A 186 11.51 6.90 -18.54
C ASN A 186 12.86 7.12 -19.26
N ASN A 187 13.90 7.58 -18.56
CA ASN A 187 15.20 7.93 -19.16
C ASN A 187 16.18 6.73 -19.31
N GLY A 188 15.70 5.48 -19.33
CA GLY A 188 16.54 4.28 -19.53
C GLY A 188 15.92 3.27 -20.49
N ASP A 189 16.76 2.44 -21.13
CA ASP A 189 16.30 1.35 -22.02
C ASP A 189 15.49 0.29 -21.26
N ILE A 190 14.46 -0.25 -21.94
CA ILE A 190 13.48 -1.27 -21.52
C ILE A 190 13.02 -1.12 -20.06
N LEU A 191 11.81 -0.58 -19.87
CA LEU A 191 11.21 -0.46 -18.56
C LEU A 191 10.92 -1.86 -17.98
N GLY A 192 11.56 -2.16 -16.86
CA GLY A 192 11.20 -3.33 -16.06
C GLY A 192 9.85 -3.14 -15.38
N ASP A 193 9.20 -4.24 -15.09
CA ASP A 193 8.01 -4.41 -14.25
C ASP A 193 7.77 -3.38 -13.14
N LYS A 194 8.76 -3.19 -12.26
CA LYS A 194 8.67 -2.25 -11.13
C LYS A 194 8.60 -0.78 -11.56
N GLN A 195 9.12 -0.45 -12.74
CA GLN A 195 9.04 0.89 -13.34
C GLN A 195 7.66 1.12 -13.94
N ILE A 196 7.12 0.16 -14.68
CA ILE A 196 5.75 0.21 -15.23
C ILE A 196 4.73 0.44 -14.10
N GLN A 197 4.88 -0.29 -12.99
CA GLN A 197 4.00 -0.13 -11.83
C GLN A 197 4.12 1.24 -11.16
N ALA A 198 5.33 1.81 -11.15
CA ALA A 198 5.53 3.16 -10.66
C ALA A 198 4.83 4.19 -11.57
N LEU A 199 4.96 4.05 -12.90
CA LEU A 199 4.32 4.94 -13.87
C LEU A 199 2.80 4.92 -13.75
N LEU A 200 2.17 3.73 -13.74
CA LEU A 200 0.73 3.57 -13.53
C LEU A 200 0.25 4.24 -12.25
N SER A 201 1.01 4.06 -11.16
CA SER A 201 0.69 4.65 -9.87
C SER A 201 0.79 6.18 -9.85
N LEU A 202 1.80 6.72 -10.54
CA LEU A 202 2.05 8.16 -10.63
C LEU A 202 1.04 8.86 -11.54
N ASP A 203 0.75 8.31 -12.72
CA ASP A 203 -0.28 8.83 -13.63
C ASP A 203 -1.65 8.86 -12.94
N SER A 204 -2.03 7.75 -12.30
CA SER A 204 -3.30 7.68 -11.57
C SER A 204 -3.38 8.67 -10.40
N LEU A 205 -2.28 8.93 -9.70
CA LEU A 205 -2.24 9.92 -8.62
C LEU A 205 -2.38 11.35 -9.15
N SER A 206 -1.93 11.63 -10.39
CA SER A 206 -2.05 12.96 -11.01
C SER A 206 -3.51 13.42 -11.18
N THR A 207 -4.42 12.46 -11.32
CA THR A 207 -5.87 12.69 -11.45
C THR A 207 -6.60 12.41 -10.14
N ASN A 208 -6.26 11.33 -9.43
CA ASN A 208 -6.95 10.85 -8.23
C ASN A 208 -6.17 11.15 -6.94
N ILE A 209 -5.88 12.42 -6.68
CA ILE A 209 -4.95 12.76 -5.59
C ILE A 209 -5.52 12.62 -4.16
N LEU A 210 -6.85 12.50 -4.02
CA LEU A 210 -7.49 12.30 -2.71
C LEU A 210 -7.32 10.84 -2.26
N PRO A 211 -6.74 10.58 -1.07
CA PRO A 211 -6.49 9.22 -0.64
C PRO A 211 -7.75 8.60 -0.04
N PHE A 212 -8.24 7.54 -0.67
CA PHE A 212 -9.33 6.73 -0.14
C PHE A 212 -8.75 5.61 0.71
N TYR A 213 -9.14 5.53 1.97
CA TYR A 213 -8.69 4.51 2.89
C TYR A 213 -9.82 3.58 3.30
N ARG A 214 -9.53 2.27 3.29
CA ARG A 214 -10.43 1.22 3.72
C ARG A 214 -9.89 0.44 4.92
N THR A 215 -10.81 0.03 5.80
CA THR A 215 -10.59 -1.03 6.78
C THR A 215 -11.21 -2.32 6.25
N THR A 216 -10.48 -3.43 6.33
CA THR A 216 -11.04 -4.75 5.97
C THR A 216 -11.50 -5.56 7.17
N ASP A 217 -10.96 -5.31 8.38
CA ASP A 217 -11.44 -5.84 9.68
C ASP A 217 -11.09 -4.85 10.80
N SER A 218 -11.77 -4.94 11.95
CA SER A 218 -11.63 -4.03 13.10
C SER A 218 -10.23 -3.99 13.73
N TYR A 219 -9.43 -5.05 13.57
CA TYR A 219 -8.05 -5.15 14.10
C TYR A 219 -6.96 -5.05 13.00
N LYS A 220 -7.33 -4.87 11.73
CA LYS A 220 -6.39 -4.77 10.62
C LYS A 220 -5.87 -3.34 10.42
N ARG A 221 -4.70 -3.25 9.79
CA ARG A 221 -4.16 -2.02 9.21
C ARG A 221 -5.17 -1.39 8.25
N ILE A 222 -5.06 -0.07 8.11
CA ILE A 222 -5.80 0.69 7.13
C ILE A 222 -5.01 0.69 5.82
N PHE A 223 -5.71 0.38 4.73
CA PHE A 223 -5.13 0.28 3.40
C PHE A 223 -5.77 1.31 2.48
N ALA A 224 -4.98 1.90 1.62
CA ALA A 224 -5.47 2.69 0.52
C ALA A 224 -6.25 1.79 -0.43
N GLU A 225 -7.35 2.31 -0.94
CA GLU A 225 -8.14 1.64 -1.96
C GLU A 225 -8.02 2.42 -3.27
N GLY A 226 -7.35 1.80 -4.24
CA GLY A 226 -6.88 2.45 -5.45
C GLY A 226 -5.48 3.04 -5.27
N PHE A 227 -5.16 4.05 -6.08
CA PHE A 227 -3.87 4.73 -6.05
C PHE A 227 -3.83 5.78 -4.93
N SER A 228 -2.74 5.80 -4.19
CA SER A 228 -2.52 6.67 -3.03
C SER A 228 -1.03 6.77 -2.75
N PHE A 229 -0.61 7.81 -2.04
CA PHE A 229 0.75 7.96 -1.54
C PHE A 229 1.24 6.73 -0.73
N GLN A 230 0.32 6.00 -0.07
CA GLN A 230 0.66 4.76 0.64
C GLN A 230 1.26 3.68 -0.29
N ASN A 231 0.82 3.63 -1.55
CA ASN A 231 1.19 2.59 -2.51
C ASN A 231 2.37 3.00 -3.40
N ILE A 232 2.87 4.23 -3.26
CA ILE A 232 4.00 4.76 -4.04
C ILE A 232 5.31 4.41 -3.33
N LYS A 233 6.35 4.05 -4.10
CA LYS A 233 7.71 3.85 -3.57
C LYS A 233 8.16 5.08 -2.77
N ARG A 234 8.83 4.84 -1.65
CA ARG A 234 9.24 5.89 -0.70
C ARG A 234 10.04 7.02 -1.36
N GLU A 235 10.95 6.69 -2.27
CA GLU A 235 11.77 7.67 -3.00
C GLU A 235 10.93 8.66 -3.82
N TYR A 236 9.92 8.17 -4.55
CA TYR A 236 9.01 9.03 -5.30
C TYR A 236 8.07 9.78 -4.37
N ARG A 237 7.55 9.13 -3.31
CA ARG A 237 6.70 9.79 -2.32
C ARG A 237 7.41 10.98 -1.67
N ARG A 238 8.68 10.83 -1.28
CA ARG A 238 9.50 11.93 -0.71
C ARG A 238 9.71 13.08 -1.68
N ARG A 239 9.94 12.79 -2.96
CA ARG A 239 10.03 13.81 -4.02
C ARG A 239 8.71 14.55 -4.20
N ILE A 240 7.58 13.84 -4.17
CA ILE A 240 6.25 14.47 -4.31
C ILE A 240 5.91 15.29 -3.07
N LEU A 241 6.07 14.71 -1.87
CA LEU A 241 5.75 15.31 -0.58
C LEU A 241 6.97 16.01 0.04
N TYR A 242 7.75 16.73 -0.78
CA TYR A 242 9.06 17.32 -0.43
C TYR A 242 9.04 18.28 0.77
N ASP A 243 7.88 18.85 1.10
CA ASP A 243 7.72 19.83 2.19
C ASP A 243 6.95 19.27 3.39
N THR A 244 7.04 17.94 3.57
CA THR A 244 6.43 17.20 4.67
C THR A 244 7.50 16.62 5.60
N ILE A 245 7.09 16.39 6.85
CA ILE A 245 7.88 15.69 7.86
C ILE A 245 7.33 14.27 7.95
N GLU A 246 8.19 13.26 7.77
CA GLU A 246 7.82 11.87 8.01
C GLU A 246 7.87 11.60 9.53
N VAL A 247 6.80 11.06 10.10
CA VAL A 247 6.83 10.51 11.46
C VAL A 247 6.44 9.04 11.42
N ASP A 248 7.15 8.20 12.17
CA ASP A 248 7.09 6.75 12.01
C ASP A 248 7.37 6.06 13.35
N LEU A 249 6.73 4.93 13.62
CA LEU A 249 6.97 4.15 14.83
C LEU A 249 8.29 3.38 14.69
N SER A 250 9.25 3.64 15.58
CA SER A 250 10.59 3.05 15.52
C SER A 250 10.54 1.54 15.73
N SER A 251 10.89 0.79 14.67
CA SER A 251 10.96 -0.68 14.68
C SER A 251 9.74 -1.34 15.32
N ALA A 252 8.54 -0.78 15.09
CA ALA A 252 7.36 -1.00 15.92
C ALA A 252 7.07 -2.48 16.22
N GLN A 253 6.97 -3.31 15.19
CA GLN A 253 6.64 -4.74 15.36
C GLN A 253 7.72 -5.50 16.10
N LEU A 254 9.00 -5.17 15.88
CA LEU A 254 10.11 -5.79 16.60
C LEU A 254 10.09 -5.38 18.07
N SER A 255 9.86 -4.12 18.37
CA SER A 255 9.80 -3.64 19.75
C SER A 255 8.58 -4.19 20.50
N ILE A 256 7.43 -4.29 19.83
CA ILE A 256 6.23 -4.95 20.35
C ILE A 256 6.52 -6.43 20.64
N ALA A 257 7.07 -7.17 19.67
CA ALA A 257 7.40 -8.59 19.82
C ALA A 257 8.44 -8.82 20.93
N ALA A 258 9.52 -8.04 20.95
CA ALA A 258 10.58 -8.14 21.94
C ALA A 258 10.03 -7.95 23.36
N HIS A 259 9.13 -6.97 23.54
CA HIS A 259 8.57 -6.66 24.85
C HIS A 259 7.54 -7.71 25.29
N LEU A 260 6.55 -8.01 24.43
CA LEU A 260 5.47 -8.96 24.75
C LEU A 260 6.01 -10.37 24.97
N TRP A 261 7.02 -10.79 24.20
CA TRP A 261 7.59 -12.14 24.29
C TRP A 261 8.84 -12.21 25.20
N LYS A 262 9.20 -11.08 25.82
CA LYS A 262 10.32 -10.95 26.76
C LYS A 262 11.67 -11.38 26.17
N VAL A 263 11.95 -10.95 24.94
CA VAL A 263 13.20 -11.24 24.21
C VAL A 263 14.29 -10.28 24.65
N LYS A 264 14.88 -10.50 25.84
CA LYS A 264 15.85 -9.58 26.45
C LYS A 264 17.01 -9.17 25.51
N PRO A 265 17.72 -10.08 24.81
CA PRO A 265 18.82 -9.66 23.93
C PRO A 265 18.37 -8.74 22.79
N LEU A 266 17.12 -8.87 22.33
CA LEU A 266 16.55 -7.97 21.32
C LEU A 266 16.13 -6.63 21.93
N LEU A 267 15.60 -6.62 23.17
CA LEU A 267 15.31 -5.38 23.90
C LEU A 267 16.60 -4.58 24.14
N ASP A 268 17.64 -5.22 24.66
CA ASP A 268 18.95 -4.60 24.90
C ASP A 268 19.51 -3.97 23.61
N LEU A 269 19.31 -4.65 22.46
CA LEU A 269 19.71 -4.16 21.15
C LEU A 269 18.87 -2.97 20.66
N LEU A 270 17.55 -2.98 20.91
CA LEU A 270 16.63 -1.89 20.55
C LEU A 270 16.80 -0.65 21.43
N HIS A 271 17.32 -0.81 22.65
CA HIS A 271 17.67 0.28 23.57
C HIS A 271 19.04 0.90 23.31
N SER A 272 19.86 0.25 22.48
CA SER A 272 21.16 0.78 22.09
C SER A 272 21.00 2.15 21.39
N PRO A 273 21.91 3.11 21.62
CA PRO A 273 21.94 4.34 20.82
C PRO A 273 22.26 4.06 19.34
N GLU A 274 22.86 2.91 19.05
CA GLU A 274 23.07 2.45 17.68
C GLU A 274 21.79 1.82 17.10
N SER A 275 21.49 2.12 15.84
CA SER A 275 20.44 1.45 15.07
C SER A 275 20.64 -0.07 15.09
N ILE A 276 19.58 -0.82 15.42
CA ILE A 276 19.55 -2.29 15.38
C ILE A 276 20.18 -2.86 14.10
N TRP A 277 19.96 -2.19 12.96
CA TRP A 277 20.50 -2.63 11.69
C TRP A 277 22.02 -2.55 11.66
N LYS A 278 22.61 -1.44 12.14
CA LYS A 278 24.07 -1.28 12.18
C LYS A 278 24.69 -2.26 13.16
N ALA A 279 24.10 -2.42 14.34
CA ALA A 279 24.60 -3.34 15.35
C ALA A 279 24.59 -4.81 14.87
N LEU A 280 23.57 -5.23 14.11
CA LEU A 280 23.56 -6.56 13.48
C LEU A 280 24.64 -6.73 12.40
N HIS A 281 24.90 -5.70 11.59
CA HIS A 281 25.97 -5.72 10.59
C HIS A 281 27.35 -5.81 11.26
N HIS A 282 27.58 -4.99 12.30
CA HIS A 282 28.78 -5.04 13.12
C HIS A 282 29.01 -6.42 13.73
N SER A 283 27.95 -7.06 14.26
CA SER A 283 28.02 -8.41 14.84
C SER A 283 28.42 -9.49 13.83
N LEU A 284 28.18 -9.26 12.54
CA LEU A 284 28.53 -10.18 11.46
C LEU A 284 29.80 -9.78 10.70
N ALA A 285 30.45 -8.68 11.10
CA ALA A 285 31.51 -8.04 10.33
C ALA A 285 31.11 -7.77 8.85
N LYS A 286 29.81 -7.51 8.60
CA LYS A 286 29.28 -7.21 7.27
C LYS A 286 29.29 -5.71 7.04
N GLU A 287 29.71 -5.30 5.83
CA GLU A 287 29.61 -3.90 5.43
C GLU A 287 28.15 -3.43 5.40
N PHE A 288 27.91 -2.26 6.01
CA PHE A 288 26.60 -1.64 6.02
C PHE A 288 26.34 -0.91 4.69
N SER A 289 25.35 -1.40 3.94
CA SER A 289 24.80 -0.74 2.74
C SER A 289 23.28 -0.76 2.81
N GLU A 290 22.58 0.07 2.03
CA GLU A 290 21.11 0.01 2.01
C GLU A 290 20.59 -1.33 1.45
N THR A 291 21.33 -1.99 0.55
CA THR A 291 21.02 -3.33 0.04
C THR A 291 21.14 -4.38 1.13
N THR A 292 22.28 -4.45 1.82
CA THR A 292 22.49 -5.44 2.90
C THR A 292 21.55 -5.19 4.08
N LYS A 293 21.25 -3.93 4.39
CA LYS A 293 20.20 -3.56 5.35
C LYS A 293 18.81 -4.02 4.94
N ALA A 294 18.42 -3.86 3.67
CA ALA A 294 17.12 -4.32 3.18
C ALA A 294 16.98 -5.84 3.28
N GLN A 295 18.03 -6.59 2.91
CA GLN A 295 18.12 -8.04 3.06
C GLN A 295 18.04 -8.47 4.53
N MET A 296 18.87 -7.87 5.40
CA MET A 296 18.86 -8.10 6.85
C MET A 296 17.48 -7.83 7.46
N LYS A 297 16.84 -6.73 7.08
CA LYS A 297 15.50 -6.39 7.54
C LYS A 297 14.51 -7.48 7.14
N THR A 298 14.50 -7.90 5.88
CA THR A 298 13.64 -9.00 5.40
C THR A 298 13.86 -10.28 6.21
N ALA A 299 15.11 -10.66 6.47
CA ALA A 299 15.45 -11.84 7.28
C ALA A 299 14.93 -11.75 8.72
N VAL A 300 15.15 -10.62 9.40
CA VAL A 300 14.70 -10.39 10.78
C VAL A 300 13.17 -10.42 10.89
N TYR A 301 12.47 -9.82 9.93
CA TYR A 301 11.00 -9.84 9.90
C TYR A 301 10.45 -11.22 9.54
N ALA A 302 11.13 -11.99 8.68
CA ALA A 302 10.82 -13.39 8.44
C ALA A 302 10.96 -14.22 9.73
N VAL A 303 12.03 -14.05 10.51
CA VAL A 303 12.18 -14.69 11.83
C VAL A 303 11.02 -14.31 12.76
N THR A 304 10.66 -13.03 12.81
CA THR A 304 9.61 -12.50 13.70
C THR A 304 8.24 -13.12 13.41
N PHE A 305 7.91 -13.34 12.14
CA PHE A 305 6.59 -13.81 11.71
C PHE A 305 6.53 -15.28 11.31
N GLY A 306 7.63 -16.03 11.48
CA GLY A 306 7.66 -17.47 11.25
C GLY A 306 7.84 -17.90 9.80
N GLY A 307 8.66 -17.16 9.07
CA GLY A 307 9.28 -17.66 7.85
C GLY A 307 10.12 -18.90 8.12
N GLY A 308 10.14 -19.81 7.15
CA GLY A 308 11.00 -21.00 7.20
C GLY A 308 12.48 -20.60 7.13
N GLU A 309 13.35 -21.51 7.56
CA GLU A 309 14.80 -21.27 7.57
C GLU A 309 15.33 -20.93 6.17
N ASN A 310 14.92 -21.69 5.15
CA ASN A 310 15.27 -21.40 3.76
C ASN A 310 14.85 -19.99 3.34
N THR A 311 13.62 -19.58 3.64
CA THR A 311 13.13 -18.21 3.34
C THR A 311 13.97 -17.13 4.03
N ILE A 312 14.40 -17.37 5.27
CA ILE A 312 15.27 -16.44 6.00
C ILE A 312 16.64 -16.34 5.30
N LEU A 313 17.25 -17.47 4.96
CA LEU A 313 18.58 -17.52 4.34
C LEU A 313 18.59 -17.01 2.88
N GLU A 314 17.51 -17.27 2.14
CA GLU A 314 17.28 -16.74 0.78
C GLU A 314 17.20 -15.22 0.80
N SER A 315 16.57 -14.61 1.82
CA SER A 315 16.50 -13.15 1.92
C SER A 315 17.85 -12.45 2.12
N LEU A 316 18.90 -13.19 2.47
CA LEU A 316 20.27 -12.71 2.69
C LEU A 316 21.17 -12.97 1.48
N GLU A 317 20.68 -12.74 0.26
CA GLU A 317 21.35 -13.15 -0.99
C GLU A 317 22.82 -12.72 -1.10
N SER A 318 23.17 -11.51 -0.65
CA SER A 318 24.54 -10.98 -0.73
C SER A 318 25.46 -11.42 0.42
N PHE A 319 24.96 -12.25 1.33
CA PHE A 319 25.71 -12.78 2.45
C PHE A 319 26.34 -14.13 2.07
N SER A 320 27.57 -14.37 2.52
CA SER A 320 28.22 -15.68 2.37
C SER A 320 27.50 -16.74 3.20
N THR A 321 27.70 -18.02 2.85
CA THR A 321 27.13 -19.15 3.61
C THR A 321 27.48 -19.06 5.11
N LYS A 322 28.72 -18.72 5.44
CA LYS A 322 29.16 -18.53 6.83
C LYS A 322 28.42 -17.39 7.52
N GLU A 323 28.28 -16.23 6.87
CA GLU A 323 27.55 -15.09 7.44
C GLU A 323 26.07 -15.42 7.69
N LYS A 324 25.45 -16.19 6.78
CA LYS A 324 24.06 -16.65 6.93
C LYS A 324 23.86 -17.60 8.12
N GLU A 325 24.78 -18.54 8.31
CA GLU A 325 24.77 -19.43 9.47
C GLU A 325 24.99 -18.68 10.78
N GLU A 326 25.92 -17.72 10.80
CA GLU A 326 26.19 -16.88 11.97
C GLU A 326 25.01 -15.95 12.29
N PHE A 327 24.30 -15.42 11.28
CA PHE A 327 23.10 -14.61 11.49
C PHE A 327 22.05 -15.33 12.35
N LEU A 328 21.78 -16.61 12.09
CA LEU A 328 20.82 -17.39 12.87
C LEU A 328 21.29 -17.68 14.30
N LYS A 329 22.60 -17.66 14.54
CA LYS A 329 23.23 -17.89 15.85
C LYS A 329 23.34 -16.61 16.69
N LEU A 330 23.20 -15.43 16.09
CA LEU A 330 23.23 -14.16 16.82
C LEU A 330 22.25 -14.20 18.00
N PRO A 331 22.67 -13.84 19.23
CA PRO A 331 21.82 -13.91 20.42
C PRO A 331 20.42 -13.28 20.27
N PRO A 332 20.26 -12.06 19.71
CA PRO A 332 18.92 -11.47 19.49
C PRO A 332 18.07 -12.27 18.51
N ILE A 333 18.65 -12.82 17.44
CA ILE A 333 17.94 -13.57 16.40
C ILE A 333 17.51 -14.94 16.90
N HIS A 334 18.43 -15.67 17.54
CA HIS A 334 18.15 -16.98 18.12
C HIS A 334 17.10 -16.88 19.24
N ALA A 335 17.21 -15.88 20.13
CA ALA A 335 16.23 -15.66 21.18
C ALA A 335 14.86 -15.29 20.62
N LEU A 336 14.81 -14.46 19.57
CA LEU A 336 13.57 -14.09 18.87
C LEU A 336 12.91 -15.31 18.22
N ARG A 337 13.66 -16.14 17.49
CA ARG A 337 13.15 -17.37 16.88
C ARG A 337 12.55 -18.33 17.92
N ARG A 338 13.24 -18.54 19.05
CA ARG A 338 12.71 -19.35 20.16
C ARG A 338 11.43 -18.77 20.74
N ALA A 339 11.35 -17.45 20.90
CA ALA A 339 10.17 -16.78 21.42
C ALA A 339 8.99 -16.90 20.46
N GLN A 340 9.23 -16.62 19.18
CA GLN A 340 8.26 -16.75 18.11
C GLN A 340 7.68 -18.18 18.02
N THR A 341 8.50 -19.23 18.10
CA THR A 341 8.01 -20.63 18.08
C THR A 341 7.07 -20.90 19.26
N ARG A 342 7.39 -20.39 20.46
CA ARG A 342 6.50 -20.53 21.63
C ARG A 342 5.17 -19.82 21.41
N GLU A 343 5.19 -18.61 20.86
CA GLU A 343 3.97 -17.85 20.61
C GLU A 343 3.10 -18.47 19.52
N LEU A 344 3.68 -18.95 18.42
CA LEU A 344 2.91 -19.70 17.40
C LEU A 344 2.29 -20.97 17.98
N LYS A 345 3.00 -21.69 18.87
CA LYS A 345 2.45 -22.85 19.57
C LYS A 345 1.29 -22.46 20.48
N LYS A 346 1.40 -21.36 21.24
CA LYS A 346 0.30 -20.84 22.06
C LYS A 346 -0.93 -20.51 21.20
N ILE A 347 -0.75 -19.79 20.10
CA ILE A 347 -1.83 -19.46 19.16
C ILE A 347 -2.44 -20.71 18.57
N SER A 348 -1.62 -21.68 18.18
CA SER A 348 -2.08 -22.95 17.63
C SER A 348 -2.95 -23.71 18.63
N ASN A 349 -2.50 -23.80 19.89
CA ASN A 349 -3.19 -24.53 20.95
C ASN A 349 -4.48 -23.82 21.39
N ALA A 350 -4.48 -22.49 21.43
CA ALA A 350 -5.65 -21.71 21.85
C ALA A 350 -6.67 -21.48 20.72
N GLY A 351 -6.32 -21.79 19.47
CA GLY A 351 -7.18 -21.54 18.31
C GLY A 351 -7.29 -20.06 17.91
N GLY A 352 -6.37 -19.20 18.34
CA GLY A 352 -6.42 -17.76 18.10
C GLY A 352 -5.49 -16.95 19.01
N ALA A 353 -5.65 -15.63 19.00
CA ALA A 353 -4.93 -14.70 19.87
C ALA A 353 -5.76 -13.45 20.20
N MET A 354 -5.47 -12.78 21.31
CA MET A 354 -6.07 -11.47 21.61
C MET A 354 -5.35 -10.34 20.86
N SER A 355 -6.11 -9.40 20.33
CA SER A 355 -5.60 -8.12 19.81
C SER A 355 -5.24 -7.15 20.94
N ALA A 356 -4.59 -6.04 20.60
CA ALA A 356 -4.26 -4.95 21.54
C ALA A 356 -5.50 -4.31 22.18
N GLN A 357 -6.66 -4.37 21.50
CA GLN A 357 -7.96 -3.89 21.97
C GLN A 357 -8.69 -4.94 22.84
N GLY A 358 -8.11 -6.12 23.06
CA GLY A 358 -8.77 -7.20 23.78
C GLY A 358 -9.83 -7.92 22.94
N ILE A 359 -9.74 -7.89 21.61
CA ILE A 359 -10.65 -8.61 20.72
C ILE A 359 -10.00 -9.95 20.35
N TRP A 360 -10.74 -11.06 20.46
CA TRP A 360 -10.26 -12.37 20.03
C TRP A 360 -10.15 -12.45 18.50
N ILE A 361 -8.99 -12.85 18.01
CA ILE A 361 -8.71 -13.11 16.60
C ILE A 361 -8.70 -14.62 16.41
N PRO A 362 -9.77 -15.21 15.86
CA PRO A 362 -9.84 -16.65 15.65
C PRO A 362 -8.83 -17.08 14.58
N ARG A 363 -8.27 -18.27 14.78
CA ARG A 363 -7.41 -18.93 13.80
C ARG A 363 -8.29 -19.56 12.71
N THR A 364 -8.55 -18.80 11.66
CA THR A 364 -9.13 -19.33 10.41
C THR A 364 -8.07 -19.91 9.47
N ASN A 365 -6.81 -19.46 9.63
CA ASN A 365 -5.69 -19.77 8.74
C ASN A 365 -4.45 -20.24 9.55
N ALA A 366 -3.27 -20.12 8.95
CA ALA A 366 -1.99 -20.37 9.61
C ALA A 366 -1.81 -19.48 10.86
N PRO A 367 -1.28 -20.00 11.98
CA PRO A 367 -1.02 -19.22 13.21
C PRO A 367 -0.23 -17.92 12.98
N GLN A 368 0.66 -17.91 11.99
CA GLN A 368 1.43 -16.74 11.56
C GLN A 368 0.53 -15.57 11.17
N SER A 369 -0.58 -15.83 10.46
CA SER A 369 -1.53 -14.79 10.08
C SER A 369 -2.20 -14.14 11.28
N VAL A 370 -2.51 -14.95 12.32
CA VAL A 370 -3.09 -14.44 13.57
C VAL A 370 -2.05 -13.61 14.33
N LEU A 371 -0.80 -14.09 14.41
CA LEU A 371 0.31 -13.36 15.04
C LEU A 371 0.51 -11.98 14.40
N VAL A 372 0.58 -11.93 13.06
CA VAL A 372 0.72 -10.68 12.30
C VAL A 372 -0.45 -9.73 12.60
N LYS A 373 -1.69 -10.22 12.54
CA LYS A 373 -2.89 -9.41 12.85
C LYS A 373 -2.86 -8.86 14.28
N ALA A 374 -2.45 -9.67 15.25
CA ALA A 374 -2.31 -9.25 16.63
C ALA A 374 -1.27 -8.13 16.77
N MET A 375 -0.07 -8.28 16.18
CA MET A 375 0.97 -7.24 16.20
C MET A 375 0.52 -5.94 15.51
N GLN A 376 -0.12 -6.05 14.34
CA GLN A 376 -0.65 -4.90 13.59
C GLN A 376 -1.69 -4.10 14.37
N SER A 377 -2.44 -4.76 15.26
CA SER A 377 -3.42 -4.08 16.10
C SER A 377 -2.77 -3.14 17.13
N TYR A 378 -1.57 -3.46 17.63
CA TYR A 378 -0.79 -2.57 18.50
C TYR A 378 -0.27 -1.36 17.73
N GLU A 379 0.33 -1.57 16.55
CA GLU A 379 0.80 -0.48 15.68
C GLU A 379 -0.31 0.52 15.38
N ARG A 380 -1.50 0.00 15.04
CA ARG A 380 -2.66 0.83 14.76
C ARG A 380 -3.04 1.70 15.95
N LEU A 381 -3.15 1.15 17.16
CA LEU A 381 -3.49 1.95 18.34
C LEU A 381 -2.44 3.01 18.65
N LEU A 382 -1.16 2.71 18.42
CA LEU A 382 -0.07 3.66 18.62
C LEU A 382 -0.13 4.79 17.60
N ILE A 383 -0.29 4.48 16.31
CA ILE A 383 -0.32 5.51 15.26
C ILE A 383 -1.60 6.36 15.33
N GLU A 384 -2.72 5.81 15.81
CA GLU A 384 -3.97 6.56 16.05
C GLU A 384 -3.77 7.75 17.01
N GLU A 385 -2.82 7.68 17.94
CA GLU A 385 -2.48 8.82 18.82
C GLU A 385 -1.88 10.01 18.05
N VAL A 386 -1.18 9.77 16.94
CA VAL A 386 -0.68 10.83 16.07
C VAL A 386 -1.84 11.59 15.43
N TYR A 387 -2.90 10.87 15.04
CA TYR A 387 -4.12 11.47 14.48
C TYR A 387 -4.89 12.29 15.52
N LYS A 388 -4.99 11.81 16.77
CA LYS A 388 -5.61 12.58 17.87
C LYS A 388 -4.92 13.93 18.05
N VAL A 389 -3.60 13.93 18.16
CA VAL A 389 -2.82 15.17 18.32
C VAL A 389 -2.93 16.07 17.08
N ALA A 390 -2.99 15.48 15.88
CA ALA A 390 -3.15 16.24 14.64
C ALA A 390 -4.55 16.89 14.52
N LEU A 391 -5.62 16.27 15.03
CA LEU A 391 -6.96 16.88 15.10
C LEU A 391 -6.96 18.08 16.05
N ASP A 392 -6.40 17.91 17.25
CA ASP A 392 -6.26 18.98 18.25
C ASP A 392 -5.39 20.14 17.74
N SER A 393 -4.47 19.84 16.81
CA SER A 393 -3.47 20.76 16.29
C SER A 393 -3.63 21.00 14.78
N HIS A 394 -4.87 20.93 14.26
CA HIS A 394 -5.18 21.02 12.82
C HIS A 394 -4.74 22.34 12.15
N ARG A 395 -4.42 23.37 12.95
CA ARG A 395 -3.85 24.65 12.48
C ARG A 395 -2.33 24.63 12.37
N ASP A 396 -1.67 23.66 12.99
CA ASP A 396 -0.20 23.57 13.08
C ASP A 396 0.34 22.57 12.07
N VAL A 397 -0.36 21.44 11.90
CA VAL A 397 0.03 20.34 11.00
C VAL A 397 -1.19 19.73 10.31
N ARG A 398 -0.95 19.07 9.17
CA ARG A 398 -1.92 18.25 8.46
C ARG A 398 -1.28 16.94 8.02
N ILE A 399 -1.88 15.80 8.35
CA ILE A 399 -1.48 14.50 7.80
C ILE A 399 -1.93 14.44 6.34
N LEU A 400 -1.06 14.12 5.40
CA LEU A 400 -1.41 13.99 3.98
C LEU A 400 -1.46 12.55 3.50
N SER A 401 -0.69 11.66 4.13
CA SER A 401 -0.55 10.25 3.78
C SER A 401 -0.47 9.40 5.04
N HIS A 402 -1.21 8.30 5.06
CA HIS A 402 -1.06 7.19 6.01
C HIS A 402 -0.17 6.11 5.42
N GLU A 403 0.82 5.65 6.19
CA GLU A 403 1.87 4.73 5.75
C GLU A 403 1.98 3.55 6.73
N HIS A 404 0.84 3.10 7.28
CA HIS A 404 0.75 2.06 8.32
C HIS A 404 1.36 2.49 9.66
N ASP A 405 2.65 2.26 9.88
CA ASP A 405 3.41 2.63 11.08
C ASP A 405 3.86 4.09 11.07
N GLY A 406 3.66 4.80 9.95
CA GLY A 406 3.97 6.21 9.83
C GLY A 406 2.93 7.06 9.12
N VAL A 407 3.21 8.36 9.07
CA VAL A 407 2.45 9.37 8.32
C VAL A 407 3.38 10.47 7.76
N SER A 408 2.95 11.09 6.66
CA SER A 408 3.57 12.30 6.11
C SER A 408 2.82 13.55 6.57
N LEU A 409 3.50 14.44 7.31
CA LEU A 409 2.92 15.65 7.92
C LEU A 409 3.29 16.92 7.16
N LYS A 410 2.30 17.63 6.62
CA LYS A 410 2.48 19.01 6.16
C LYS A 410 2.49 19.97 7.35
N VAL A 411 3.56 20.75 7.47
CA VAL A 411 3.65 21.86 8.42
C VAL A 411 2.84 23.06 7.93
N LEU A 412 1.90 23.53 8.74
CA LEU A 412 1.11 24.73 8.49
C LEU A 412 1.62 25.94 9.28
N LYS A 413 2.23 25.70 10.46
CA LYS A 413 2.85 26.73 11.30
C LYS A 413 4.22 26.27 11.83
N SER A 414 5.29 26.88 11.33
CA SER A 414 6.67 26.49 11.64
C SER A 414 7.09 26.77 13.09
N ASP A 415 6.56 27.82 13.71
CA ASP A 415 6.81 28.18 15.11
C ASP A 415 6.23 27.14 16.10
N ARG A 416 5.17 26.43 15.70
CA ARG A 416 4.46 25.48 16.58
C ARG A 416 4.80 24.03 16.33
N VAL A 417 5.29 23.69 15.13
CA VAL A 417 5.52 22.28 14.71
C VAL A 417 6.35 21.49 15.72
N ARG A 418 7.41 22.09 16.29
CA ARG A 418 8.27 21.41 17.27
C ARG A 418 7.51 21.00 18.52
N SER A 419 6.60 21.85 19.00
CA SER A 419 5.74 21.54 20.15
C SER A 419 4.71 20.46 19.82
N THR A 420 4.14 20.49 18.62
CA THR A 420 3.19 19.50 18.12
C THR A 420 3.82 18.12 17.98
N LEU A 421 5.03 18.03 17.41
CA LEU A 421 5.78 16.78 17.29
C LEU A 421 6.13 16.19 18.66
N LYS A 422 6.55 17.02 19.63
CA LYS A 422 6.77 16.57 21.02
C LYS A 422 5.50 16.03 21.66
N ARG A 423 4.34 16.64 21.39
CA ARG A 423 3.03 16.13 21.86
C ARG A 423 2.70 14.78 21.23
N MET A 424 2.94 14.60 19.93
CA MET A 424 2.76 13.31 19.23
C MET A 424 3.64 12.22 19.86
N GLN A 425 4.94 12.49 20.04
CA GLN A 425 5.86 11.55 20.68
C GLN A 425 5.43 11.19 22.11
N LYS A 426 4.97 12.18 22.89
CA LYS A 426 4.46 11.96 24.26
C LYS A 426 3.20 11.10 24.24
N ALA A 427 2.25 11.37 23.33
CA ALA A 427 1.01 10.61 23.22
C ALA A 427 1.27 9.14 22.88
N VAL A 428 2.12 8.88 21.87
CA VAL A 428 2.54 7.52 21.51
C VAL A 428 3.22 6.81 22.68
N ARG A 429 4.12 7.48 23.41
CA ARG A 429 4.79 6.89 24.59
C ARG A 429 3.82 6.54 25.71
N LEU A 430 2.85 7.40 25.99
CA LEU A 430 1.81 7.13 27.00
C LEU A 430 0.95 5.93 26.59
N LYS A 431 0.56 5.85 25.31
CA LYS A 431 -0.20 4.72 24.79
C LYS A 431 0.61 3.42 24.79
N ALA A 432 1.90 3.48 24.46
CA ALA A 432 2.79 2.33 24.56
C ALA A 432 2.87 1.79 25.99
N LYS A 433 2.98 2.68 26.99
CA LYS A 433 2.95 2.31 28.41
C LYS A 433 1.62 1.66 28.82
N GLU A 434 0.49 2.21 28.37
CA GLU A 434 -0.85 1.63 28.60
C GLU A 434 -0.95 0.21 28.02
N LEU A 435 -0.46 0.03 26.79
CA LEU A 435 -0.42 -1.25 26.09
C LEU A 435 0.67 -2.20 26.58
N LYS A 436 1.47 -1.79 27.58
CA LYS A 436 2.60 -2.56 28.13
C LYS A 436 3.57 -3.01 27.04
N VAL A 437 3.93 -2.09 26.15
CA VAL A 437 4.96 -2.24 25.12
C VAL A 437 5.88 -1.04 25.13
N GLU A 438 7.03 -1.17 24.49
CA GLU A 438 7.99 -0.08 24.37
C GLU A 438 8.20 0.28 22.91
N VAL A 439 7.53 1.33 22.45
CA VAL A 439 7.62 1.85 21.08
C VAL A 439 7.77 3.35 21.14
N ALA A 440 8.70 3.89 20.35
CA ALA A 440 8.92 5.32 20.20
C ALA A 440 8.43 5.82 18.84
N LEU A 441 8.03 7.09 18.78
CA LEU A 441 7.76 7.77 17.52
C LEU A 441 9.01 8.55 17.08
N GLU A 442 9.53 8.21 15.91
CA GLU A 442 10.64 8.90 15.25
C GLU A 442 10.12 10.02 14.36
N VAL A 443 10.91 11.08 14.27
CA VAL A 443 10.71 12.18 13.34
C VAL A 443 11.86 12.13 12.34
N LYS A 444 11.54 11.97 11.06
CA LYS A 444 12.48 11.91 9.95
C LYS A 444 12.33 13.19 9.14
N GLN A 445 13.42 13.95 9.03
CA GLN A 445 13.51 15.14 8.21
C GLN A 445 14.09 14.83 6.85
#